data_AF-A0A800CM74-F1
#
_entry.id   AF-A0A800CM74-F1
#
_cell.length_a   1.000
_cell.length_b   1.000
_cell.length_c   1.000
_cell.angle_alpha   90.00
_cell.angle_beta   90.00
_cell.angle_gamma   90.00
#
_symmetry.space_group_name_H-M   'P 1'
#
loop_
_entity.id
_entity.type
_entity.pdbx_description
1 polymer ?
#
loop_
_entity_poly.entity_id
_entity_poly.type
_entity_poly.pdbx_seq_one_letter_code
_entity_poly.pdbx_strand_id
1 'polypeptide(L)'
;MKPIGLISIAMLIPICGAWAGFIPKPDETLPYGESICGLTPRPPKINGELSDWKYATFVAFDSERELFRGKGSWRGPDDLTVIWSTMWDKENFYFAAAVRDDKFKPSNNPAQPWLGDCIFLYFDADNSKSGKPVVFLNRVDV
;
A
#
# COMPACT_ATOMS: atom_id res chain seq x y z
N MET A 1 11.89 -56.61 -28.00
CA MET A 1 12.86 -55.53 -27.71
C MET A 1 12.87 -54.52 -28.85
N LYS A 2 12.39 -53.30 -28.59
CA LYS A 2 12.60 -52.04 -29.34
C LYS A 2 12.58 -50.91 -28.29
N PRO A 3 13.45 -49.89 -28.38
CA PRO A 3 13.75 -49.03 -27.23
C PRO A 3 12.62 -48.06 -26.88
N ILE A 4 12.43 -47.88 -25.58
CA ILE A 4 11.50 -46.95 -24.94
C ILE A 4 12.01 -45.53 -25.19
N GLY A 5 11.25 -44.72 -25.93
CA GLY A 5 11.52 -43.30 -26.11
C GLY A 5 11.17 -42.53 -24.84
N LEU A 6 12.19 -42.05 -24.13
CA LEU A 6 12.05 -41.13 -23.01
C LEU A 6 11.72 -39.74 -23.57
N ILE A 7 10.46 -39.30 -23.49
CA ILE A 7 10.09 -37.92 -23.80
C ILE A 7 10.27 -37.10 -22.51
N SER A 8 11.44 -36.49 -22.35
CA SER A 8 11.65 -35.47 -21.32
C SER A 8 10.97 -34.17 -21.76
N ILE A 9 9.78 -33.91 -21.22
CA ILE A 9 9.18 -32.56 -21.26
C ILE A 9 9.74 -31.79 -20.08
N ALA A 10 10.81 -31.02 -20.31
CA ALA A 10 11.25 -30.01 -19.36
C ALA A 10 10.30 -28.81 -19.46
N MET A 11 9.27 -28.79 -18.62
CA MET A 11 8.44 -27.60 -18.43
C MET A 11 9.24 -26.61 -17.58
N LEU A 12 9.99 -25.73 -18.24
CA LEU A 12 10.65 -24.60 -17.62
C LEU A 12 9.54 -23.62 -17.22
N ILE A 13 9.10 -23.66 -15.96
CA ILE A 13 8.25 -22.59 -15.41
C ILE A 13 9.22 -21.54 -14.87
N PRO A 14 9.39 -20.37 -15.51
CA PRO A 14 10.11 -19.28 -14.89
C PRO A 14 9.19 -18.71 -13.81
N ILE A 15 9.25 -19.26 -12.60
CA ILE A 15 8.66 -18.59 -11.43
C ILE A 15 9.67 -17.52 -11.00
N CYS A 16 9.78 -16.48 -11.83
CA CYS A 16 10.19 -15.15 -11.38
C CYS A 16 8.96 -14.24 -11.43
N GLY A 17 7.84 -14.71 -10.88
CA GLY A 17 6.89 -13.79 -10.27
C GLY A 17 7.41 -13.54 -8.87
N ALA A 18 7.90 -12.32 -8.60
CA ALA A 18 7.84 -11.85 -7.22
C ALA A 18 6.42 -12.15 -6.72
N TRP A 19 6.29 -12.77 -5.55
CA TRP A 19 4.98 -13.03 -4.96
C TRP A 19 4.30 -11.68 -4.74
N ALA A 20 3.58 -11.19 -5.76
CA ALA A 20 2.63 -10.13 -5.58
C ALA A 20 1.51 -10.80 -4.78
N GLY A 21 1.59 -10.66 -3.46
CA GLY A 21 0.47 -10.99 -2.57
C GLY A 21 -0.80 -10.33 -3.08
N PHE A 22 -1.96 -10.79 -2.60
CA PHE A 22 -3.25 -10.20 -2.97
C PHE A 22 -3.20 -8.66 -2.90
N ILE A 23 -3.34 -8.00 -4.05
CA ILE A 23 -3.51 -6.55 -4.15
C ILE A 23 -5.01 -6.29 -4.37
N PRO A 24 -5.69 -5.59 -3.46
CA PRO A 24 -7.10 -5.26 -3.60
C PRO A 24 -7.30 -4.29 -4.77
N LYS A 25 -8.54 -4.22 -5.26
CA LYS A 25 -8.94 -3.21 -6.25
C LYS A 25 -9.54 -1.99 -5.54
N PRO A 26 -9.36 -0.78 -6.07
CA PRO A 26 -10.02 0.38 -5.51
C PRO A 26 -11.53 0.30 -5.71
N ASP A 27 -12.27 0.94 -4.81
CA ASP A 27 -13.69 1.19 -4.98
C ASP A 27 -13.88 2.39 -5.92
N GLU A 28 -14.43 2.14 -7.11
CA GLU A 28 -14.65 3.15 -8.13
C GLU A 28 -15.99 3.92 -7.94
N THR A 29 -16.78 3.56 -6.93
CA THR A 29 -18.09 4.17 -6.67
C THR A 29 -18.02 5.38 -5.73
N LEU A 30 -16.92 5.51 -4.98
CA LEU A 30 -16.71 6.65 -4.10
C LEU A 30 -16.44 7.94 -4.88
N PRO A 31 -16.98 9.09 -4.43
CA PRO A 31 -16.55 10.39 -4.91
C PRO A 31 -15.05 10.60 -4.71
N TYR A 32 -14.43 11.37 -5.61
CA TYR A 32 -13.01 11.68 -5.51
C TYR A 32 -12.67 12.36 -4.17
N GLY A 33 -11.63 11.83 -3.50
CA GLY A 33 -11.16 12.36 -2.23
C GLY A 33 -11.92 11.84 -1.00
N GLU A 34 -12.94 11.00 -1.18
CA GLU A 34 -13.63 10.33 -0.08
C GLU A 34 -12.98 8.97 0.23
N SER A 35 -13.08 8.55 1.48
CA SER A 35 -12.75 7.20 1.93
C SER A 35 -13.68 6.78 3.06
N ILE A 36 -13.88 5.47 3.19
CA ILE A 36 -14.68 4.88 4.26
C ILE A 36 -13.76 4.02 5.12
N CYS A 37 -13.74 4.31 6.43
CA CYS A 37 -12.99 3.49 7.39
C CYS A 37 -13.85 2.30 7.81
N GLY A 38 -13.48 1.10 7.36
CA GLY A 38 -14.24 -0.13 7.60
C GLY A 38 -14.17 -0.59 9.05
N LEU A 39 -15.33 -0.91 9.65
CA LEU A 39 -15.38 -1.57 10.96
C LEU A 39 -15.02 -3.05 10.80
N THR A 40 -14.01 -3.52 11.56
CA THR A 40 -13.63 -4.93 11.57
C THR A 40 -14.03 -5.65 12.86
N PRO A 41 -14.61 -6.86 12.78
CA PRO A 41 -14.87 -7.68 13.95
C PRO A 41 -13.62 -8.40 14.48
N ARG A 42 -12.53 -8.43 13.69
CA ARG A 42 -11.25 -9.04 14.09
C ARG A 42 -10.07 -8.18 13.60
N PRO A 43 -9.06 -7.94 14.45
CA PRO A 43 -7.84 -7.25 14.04
C PRO A 43 -7.19 -7.93 12.82
N PRO A 44 -6.74 -7.16 11.80
CA PRO A 44 -5.89 -7.71 10.76
C PRO A 44 -4.51 -8.04 11.32
N LYS A 45 -3.79 -8.96 10.69
CA LYS A 45 -2.36 -9.18 10.99
C LYS A 45 -1.54 -8.01 10.45
N ILE A 46 -0.60 -7.50 11.26
CA ILE A 46 0.31 -6.43 10.85
C ILE A 46 1.58 -7.06 10.27
N ASN A 47 1.44 -7.72 9.11
CA ASN A 47 2.52 -8.44 8.43
C ASN A 47 2.77 -7.96 6.99
N GLY A 48 2.08 -6.90 6.55
CA GLY A 48 2.17 -6.37 5.19
C GLY A 48 1.33 -7.11 4.15
N GLU A 49 0.58 -8.15 4.53
CA GLU A 49 -0.35 -8.85 3.64
C GLU A 49 -1.75 -8.24 3.73
N LEU A 50 -2.42 -8.08 2.57
CA LEU A 50 -3.73 -7.42 2.49
C LEU A 50 -4.91 -8.40 2.43
N SER A 51 -4.67 -9.72 2.53
CA SER A 51 -5.73 -10.73 2.42
C SER A 51 -6.78 -10.66 3.53
N ASP A 52 -6.40 -10.16 4.72
CA ASP A 52 -7.29 -10.05 5.88
C ASP A 52 -8.14 -8.76 5.87
N TRP A 53 -7.92 -7.85 4.90
CA TRP A 53 -8.56 -6.54 4.78
C TRP A 53 -9.92 -6.57 4.07
N LYS A 54 -10.73 -7.60 4.31
CA LYS A 54 -12.01 -7.83 3.62
C LYS A 54 -13.13 -6.81 3.93
N TYR A 55 -12.96 -5.99 4.97
CA TYR A 55 -13.91 -4.94 5.36
C TYR A 55 -13.45 -3.53 4.96
N ALA A 56 -12.29 -3.45 4.31
CA ALA A 56 -11.70 -2.22 3.84
C ALA A 56 -12.38 -1.72 2.57
N THR A 57 -12.46 -0.39 2.42
CA THR A 57 -12.82 0.25 1.14
C THR A 57 -11.57 0.91 0.60
N PHE A 58 -10.95 0.27 -0.39
CA PHE A 58 -9.67 0.74 -0.94
C PHE A 58 -9.86 1.93 -1.88
N VAL A 59 -8.92 2.86 -1.81
CA VAL A 59 -8.84 4.03 -2.69
C VAL A 59 -7.49 4.01 -3.39
N ALA A 60 -7.47 4.31 -4.69
CA ALA A 60 -6.26 4.41 -5.49
C ALA A 60 -5.89 5.87 -5.76
N PHE A 61 -4.61 6.18 -5.59
CA PHE A 61 -3.96 7.35 -6.16
C PHE A 61 -3.07 6.84 -7.30
N ASP A 62 -3.61 6.91 -8.50
CA ASP A 62 -3.04 6.31 -9.71
C ASP A 62 -2.98 7.28 -10.89
N SER A 63 -3.12 8.59 -10.63
CA SER A 63 -3.11 9.62 -11.66
C SER A 63 -2.32 10.87 -11.26
N GLU A 64 -2.12 11.78 -12.21
CA GLU A 64 -1.42 13.04 -11.98
C GLU A 64 -2.20 14.00 -11.03
N ARG A 65 -3.52 13.79 -10.86
CA ARG A 65 -4.35 14.70 -10.06
C ARG A 65 -4.00 14.65 -8.58
N GLU A 66 -3.53 13.51 -8.07
CA GLU A 66 -3.13 13.31 -6.67
C GLU A 66 -1.74 13.85 -6.33
N LEU A 67 -0.92 14.14 -7.33
CA LEU A 67 0.45 14.58 -7.11
C LEU A 67 0.50 16.05 -6.70
N PHE A 68 0.90 16.34 -5.47
CA PHE A 68 1.13 17.73 -5.05
C PHE A 68 2.43 18.30 -5.64
N ARG A 69 3.44 17.45 -5.83
CA ARG A 69 4.76 17.78 -6.42
C ARG A 69 5.14 16.69 -7.42
N GLY A 70 6.02 17.04 -8.37
CA GLY A 70 6.56 16.05 -9.31
C GLY A 70 5.67 15.70 -10.51
N LYS A 71 4.53 16.36 -10.69
CA LYS A 71 3.60 16.16 -11.83
C LYS A 71 4.29 16.05 -13.19
N GLY A 72 5.13 17.02 -13.54
CA GLY A 72 5.84 17.03 -14.83
C GLY A 72 6.93 15.96 -14.99
N SER A 73 7.26 15.23 -13.92
CA SER A 73 8.23 14.14 -13.93
C SER A 73 7.59 12.76 -13.87
N TRP A 74 6.30 12.67 -13.51
CA TRP A 74 5.57 11.42 -13.37
C TRP A 74 5.28 10.79 -14.74
N ARG A 75 5.65 9.51 -14.88
CA ARG A 75 5.62 8.78 -16.17
C ARG A 75 4.46 7.80 -16.29
N GLY A 76 3.48 7.89 -15.39
CA GLY A 76 2.30 7.04 -15.39
C GLY A 76 2.26 6.05 -14.22
N PRO A 77 1.27 5.14 -14.20
CA PRO A 77 0.98 4.29 -13.05
C PRO A 77 2.10 3.32 -12.61
N ASP A 78 3.05 3.07 -13.49
CA ASP A 78 4.21 2.22 -13.19
C ASP A 78 5.35 2.99 -12.51
N ASP A 79 5.29 4.33 -12.50
CA ASP A 79 6.29 5.24 -11.91
C ASP A 79 6.05 5.42 -10.41
N LEU A 80 4.87 5.90 -10.02
CA LEU A 80 4.47 6.01 -8.61
C LEU A 80 2.95 5.92 -8.50
N THR A 81 2.46 4.90 -7.79
CA THR A 81 1.04 4.76 -7.42
C THR A 81 0.88 4.16 -6.04
N VAL A 82 -0.27 4.41 -5.42
CA VAL A 82 -0.64 3.79 -4.14
C VAL A 82 -2.09 3.38 -4.15
N ILE A 83 -2.36 2.18 -3.67
CA ILE A 83 -3.70 1.78 -3.20
C ILE A 83 -3.66 1.67 -1.68
N TRP A 84 -4.62 2.30 -1.01
CA TRP A 84 -4.64 2.38 0.44
C TRP A 84 -6.05 2.25 0.99
N SER A 85 -6.16 1.87 2.25
CA SER A 85 -7.42 1.87 2.99
C SER A 85 -7.16 2.03 4.48
N THR A 86 -8.22 2.36 5.19
CA THR A 86 -8.27 2.36 6.65
C THR A 86 -9.32 1.38 7.15
N MET A 87 -9.09 0.83 8.34
CA MET A 87 -10.04 0.04 9.10
C MET A 87 -9.96 0.44 10.56
N TRP A 88 -10.96 0.08 11.35
CA TRP A 88 -10.92 0.29 12.79
C TRP A 88 -11.67 -0.81 13.53
N ASP A 89 -11.30 -1.01 14.78
CA ASP A 89 -12.09 -1.73 15.77
C ASP A 89 -12.17 -0.91 17.06
N LYS A 90 -12.73 -1.50 18.12
CA LYS A 90 -12.93 -0.81 19.41
C LYS A 90 -11.63 -0.26 20.01
N GLU A 91 -10.49 -0.86 19.71
CA GLU A 91 -9.21 -0.58 20.36
C GLU A 91 -8.20 0.10 19.42
N ASN A 92 -8.33 -0.10 18.11
CA ASN A 92 -7.30 0.27 17.15
C ASN A 92 -7.85 0.93 15.89
N PHE A 93 -7.03 1.81 15.32
CA PHE A 93 -7.13 2.27 13.95
C PHE A 93 -6.03 1.60 13.12
N TYR A 94 -6.38 1.12 11.94
CA TYR A 94 -5.49 0.43 11.03
C TYR A 94 -5.34 1.22 9.72
N PHE A 95 -4.12 1.27 9.22
CA PHE A 95 -3.80 1.79 7.90
C PHE A 95 -3.05 0.74 7.09
N ALA A 96 -3.42 0.59 5.82
CA ALA A 96 -2.70 -0.23 4.86
C ALA A 96 -2.48 0.55 3.57
N ALA A 97 -1.34 0.29 2.94
CA ALA A 97 -1.03 0.75 1.60
C ALA A 97 -0.21 -0.31 0.87
N ALA A 98 -0.49 -0.48 -0.42
CA ALA A 98 0.43 -1.09 -1.36
C ALA A 98 0.91 0.00 -2.32
N VAL A 99 2.22 0.26 -2.30
CA VAL A 99 2.87 1.29 -3.09
C VAL A 99 3.61 0.63 -4.24
N ARG A 100 3.45 1.17 -5.44
CA ARG A 100 4.30 0.87 -6.58
C ARG A 100 5.17 2.09 -6.85
N ASP A 101 6.48 1.86 -6.93
CA ASP A 101 7.46 2.87 -7.29
C ASP A 101 8.49 2.24 -8.25
N ASP A 102 8.89 2.96 -9.30
CA ASP A 102 9.93 2.50 -10.22
C ASP A 102 11.33 2.49 -9.58
N LYS A 103 11.53 3.25 -8.50
CA LYS A 103 12.79 3.40 -7.77
C LYS A 103 12.55 3.57 -6.27
N PHE A 104 12.62 2.48 -5.53
CA PHE A 104 12.66 2.56 -4.08
C PHE A 104 13.98 3.17 -3.54
N LYS A 105 13.90 4.35 -2.92
CA LYS A 105 14.99 5.15 -2.36
C LYS A 105 14.61 5.73 -0.99
N PRO A 106 14.57 4.92 0.08
CA PRO A 106 14.34 5.43 1.43
C PRO A 106 15.49 6.34 1.86
N SER A 107 15.23 7.20 2.84
CA SER A 107 16.28 8.03 3.44
C SER A 107 17.35 7.18 4.11
N ASN A 108 18.62 7.52 3.90
CA ASN A 108 19.74 6.93 4.64
C ASN A 108 19.78 7.38 6.11
N ASN A 109 19.00 8.39 6.49
CA ASN A 109 18.89 8.89 7.85
C ASN A 109 17.46 8.65 8.38
N PRO A 110 17.26 7.72 9.34
CA PRO A 110 15.94 7.42 9.89
C PRO A 110 15.35 8.57 10.70
N ALA A 111 16.15 9.55 11.13
CA ALA A 111 15.67 10.77 11.76
C ALA A 111 15.12 11.79 10.74
N GLN A 112 15.33 11.55 9.44
CA GLN A 112 14.90 12.40 8.33
C GLN A 112 14.25 11.55 7.22
N PRO A 113 13.18 10.81 7.50
CA PRO A 113 12.54 9.92 6.52
C PRO A 113 12.02 10.69 5.29
N TRP A 114 11.61 11.96 5.46
CA TRP A 114 11.14 12.85 4.37
C TRP A 114 12.16 13.13 3.26
N LEU A 115 13.43 12.76 3.44
CA LEU A 115 14.47 12.92 2.41
C LEU A 115 14.48 11.79 1.37
N GLY A 116 13.70 10.74 1.58
CA GLY A 116 13.50 9.66 0.62
C GLY A 116 12.06 9.13 0.67
N ASP A 117 11.86 7.94 0.13
CA ASP A 117 10.54 7.32 0.08
C ASP A 117 10.03 7.00 1.49
N CYS A 118 8.89 7.57 1.81
CA CYS A 118 8.21 7.38 3.09
C CYS A 118 6.72 7.71 2.95
N ILE A 119 5.93 7.23 3.91
CA ILE A 119 4.51 7.57 4.04
C ILE A 119 4.36 8.50 5.24
N PHE A 120 3.68 9.63 5.03
CA PHE A 120 3.21 10.48 6.12
C PHE A 120 1.74 10.20 6.40
N LEU A 121 1.42 9.95 7.67
CA LEU A 121 0.05 9.81 8.14
C LEU A 121 -0.24 10.88 9.18
N TYR A 122 -1.26 11.70 8.93
CA TYR A 122 -1.67 12.80 9.80
C TYR A 122 -3.07 12.54 10.34
N PHE A 123 -3.26 12.74 11.65
CA PHE A 123 -4.53 12.55 12.33
C PHE A 123 -4.96 13.81 13.06
N ASP A 124 -6.24 14.16 12.90
CA ASP A 124 -6.96 15.16 13.72
C ASP A 124 -7.97 14.40 14.59
N ALA A 125 -7.47 13.73 15.64
CA ALA A 125 -8.24 12.75 16.40
C ALA A 125 -9.40 13.36 17.20
N ASP A 126 -9.26 14.62 17.63
CA ASP A 126 -10.32 15.36 18.31
C ASP A 126 -11.15 16.24 17.35
N ASN A 127 -10.84 16.17 16.05
CA ASN A 127 -11.46 16.95 14.99
C ASN A 127 -11.44 18.46 15.25
N SER A 128 -10.47 18.94 16.04
CA SER A 128 -10.35 20.34 16.44
C SER A 128 -10.01 21.27 15.29
N LYS A 129 -9.50 20.74 14.17
CA LYS A 129 -9.11 21.51 12.97
C LYS A 129 -8.08 22.60 13.30
N SER A 130 -7.28 22.39 14.34
CA SER A 130 -6.36 23.39 14.90
C SER A 130 -5.16 23.75 14.00
N GLY A 131 -5.05 23.12 12.83
CA GLY A 131 -4.04 23.41 11.81
C GLY A 131 -2.62 22.96 12.18
N LYS A 132 -2.46 22.19 13.26
CA LYS A 132 -1.17 21.65 13.71
C LYS A 132 -1.24 20.13 13.76
N PRO A 133 -0.45 19.39 12.98
CA PRO A 133 -0.38 17.95 13.14
C PRO A 133 0.24 17.62 14.50
N VAL A 134 -0.49 16.91 15.35
CA VAL A 134 -0.09 16.67 16.76
C VAL A 134 0.77 15.40 16.91
N VAL A 135 0.88 14.53 15.89
CA VAL A 135 1.56 13.24 16.07
C VAL A 135 2.41 12.86 14.86
N PHE A 136 3.71 12.65 15.08
CA PHE A 136 4.56 11.81 14.25
C PHE A 136 4.70 10.46 14.97
N LEU A 137 4.05 9.41 14.48
CA LEU A 137 4.24 8.06 15.03
C LEU A 137 5.56 7.48 14.52
N ASN A 138 6.68 7.87 15.16
CA ASN A 138 7.89 7.06 15.13
C ASN A 138 7.89 6.18 16.38
N ARG A 139 7.23 5.03 16.33
CA ARG A 139 7.57 3.89 17.19
C ARG A 139 7.79 2.67 16.31
N VAL A 140 9.01 2.57 15.79
CA VAL A 140 9.59 1.30 15.39
C VAL A 140 10.20 0.73 16.67
N ASP A 141 9.38 0.09 17.49
CA ASP A 141 9.89 -0.79 18.53
C ASP A 141 10.06 -2.16 17.86
N VAL A 142 11.31 -2.47 17.47
CA VAL A 142 11.77 -3.85 17.19
C VAL A 142 12.32 -4.42 18.48
#